data_AF-A0A7C2W926-F1
#
_entry.id   AF-A0A7C2W926-F1
#
_cell.length_a   1.000
_cell.length_b   1.000
_cell.length_c   1.000
_cell.angle_alpha   90.00
_cell.angle_beta   90.00
_cell.angle_gamma   90.00
#
_symmetry.space_group_name_H-M   'P 1'
#
loop_
_entity.id
_entity.type
_entity.pdbx_description
1 polymer ?
#
loop_
_entity_poly.entity_id
_entity_poly.type
_entity_poly.pdbx_seq_one_letter_code
_entity_poly.pdbx_strand_id
1 'polypeptide(L)'
;MARNYALQGWRRSSKAIRMIPLPDGSKAGSCALNCSCHRIPPMLYHFAMTRLAVPIAAATPAEAGRQALAAQNAGAEMLELRLDYLKDLTPDAVTAVFAEITAQCINRPPIIATCRDKAEGGS
;
A
#
# COMPACT_ATOMS: atom_id res chain seq x y z
N MET A 1 -45.40 15.80 -30.46
CA MET A 1 -44.85 16.00 -29.10
C MET A 1 -43.36 16.25 -29.21
N ALA A 2 -42.91 17.45 -28.81
CA ALA A 2 -41.50 17.84 -28.66
C ALA A 2 -40.86 17.05 -27.49
N ARG A 3 -39.55 16.82 -27.34
CA ARG A 3 -38.37 17.64 -27.67
C ARG A 3 -37.13 16.74 -27.90
N ASN A 4 -36.26 17.22 -28.77
CA ASN A 4 -34.85 16.87 -28.95
C ASN A 4 -34.03 17.00 -27.66
N TYR A 5 -33.00 16.16 -27.48
CA TYR A 5 -31.70 16.63 -27.01
C TYR A 5 -30.57 15.91 -27.74
N ALA A 6 -29.84 16.72 -28.50
CA ALA A 6 -28.65 16.37 -29.24
C ALA A 6 -27.42 16.32 -28.32
N LEU A 7 -26.55 15.36 -28.61
CA LEU A 7 -25.10 15.44 -28.73
C LEU A 7 -24.39 16.68 -28.11
N GLN A 8 -23.31 16.41 -27.37
CA GLN A 8 -21.92 16.85 -27.67
C GLN A 8 -21.12 17.23 -26.41
N GLY A 9 -19.90 16.68 -26.35
CA GLY A 9 -18.70 17.44 -25.96
C GLY A 9 -18.49 17.72 -24.48
N TRP A 10 -17.65 16.93 -23.83
CA TRP A 10 -16.92 17.39 -22.65
C TRP A 10 -15.42 17.39 -22.92
N ARG A 11 -14.95 18.53 -23.43
CA ARG A 11 -13.54 18.96 -23.40
C ARG A 11 -13.54 20.43 -22.97
N ARG A 12 -12.56 20.78 -22.13
CA ARG A 12 -12.34 22.04 -21.36
C ARG A 12 -12.74 21.85 -19.88
N SER A 13 -11.97 22.28 -18.89
CA SER A 13 -10.72 23.03 -18.83
C SER A 13 -10.26 23.01 -17.37
N SER A 14 -8.97 23.18 -17.18
CA SER A 14 -8.23 23.32 -15.93
C SER A 14 -8.86 24.26 -14.88
N LYS A 15 -8.55 23.97 -13.60
CA LYS A 15 -8.65 24.84 -12.40
C LYS A 15 -10.05 25.22 -11.91
N ALA A 16 -10.51 24.50 -10.88
CA ALA A 16 -11.11 25.12 -9.69
C ALA A 16 -11.04 24.11 -8.53
N ILE A 17 -10.02 24.24 -7.68
CA ILE A 17 -10.02 23.61 -6.36
C ILE A 17 -11.22 24.23 -5.62
N ARG A 18 -12.24 23.43 -5.31
CA ARG A 18 -13.30 23.87 -4.40
C ARG A 18 -12.65 24.13 -3.05
N MET A 19 -12.55 25.41 -2.69
CA MET A 19 -12.16 25.86 -1.35
C MET A 19 -13.20 25.31 -0.36
N ILE A 20 -12.78 24.39 0.50
CA ILE A 20 -13.59 23.94 1.63
C ILE A 20 -13.60 25.09 2.64
N PRO A 21 -14.77 25.63 3.03
CA PRO A 21 -14.83 26.66 4.05
C PRO A 21 -14.46 26.06 5.42
N LEU A 22 -13.57 26.73 6.15
CA LEU A 22 -13.28 26.40 7.54
C LEU A 22 -14.50 26.76 8.42
N PRO A 23 -14.74 26.02 9.52
CA PRO A 23 -15.94 26.16 10.36
C PRO A 23 -16.08 27.52 11.06
N ASP A 24 -15.07 28.38 10.97
CA ASP A 24 -15.06 29.73 11.55
C ASP A 24 -15.36 30.85 10.54
N GLY A 25 -15.61 30.53 9.27
CA GLY A 25 -15.96 31.51 8.24
C GLY A 25 -14.79 32.36 7.71
N SER A 26 -13.54 32.02 8.06
CA SER A 26 -12.35 32.75 7.60
C SER A 26 -12.01 32.42 6.14
N LYS A 27 -11.76 33.44 5.31
CA LYS A 27 -11.13 33.26 3.99
C LYS A 27 -9.61 33.23 4.16
N ALA A 28 -8.95 32.22 3.61
CA ALA A 28 -7.48 32.20 3.51
C ALA A 28 -7.03 33.33 2.56
N GLY A 29 -6.51 34.43 3.14
CA GLY A 29 -6.09 35.61 2.38
C GLY A 29 -5.08 36.46 3.15
N SER A 30 -3.88 36.56 2.58
CA SER A 30 -2.83 37.56 2.81
C SER A 30 -2.35 37.78 4.25
N CYS A 31 -1.50 36.89 4.74
CA CYS A 31 -0.44 37.29 5.65
C CYS A 31 0.89 36.90 5.00
N ALA A 32 1.33 37.71 4.05
CA ALA A 32 2.65 37.64 3.46
C ALA A 32 3.29 39.02 3.62
N LEU A 33 4.54 39.00 4.06
CA LEU A 33 5.54 40.08 4.14
C LEU A 33 5.77 40.62 5.57
N ASN A 34 6.97 40.30 6.09
CA ASN A 34 7.64 40.85 7.28
C ASN A 34 7.46 40.21 8.66
N CYS A 35 7.60 38.88 8.75
CA CYS A 35 8.09 38.25 9.98
C CYS A 35 9.27 37.32 9.68
N SER A 36 10.46 37.70 10.12
CA SER A 36 11.72 36.91 9.99
C SER A 36 11.77 35.65 10.86
N CYS A 37 10.65 35.19 11.44
CA CYS A 37 10.61 34.03 12.33
C CYS A 37 10.06 32.74 11.69
N HIS A 38 9.74 32.71 10.39
CA HIS A 38 9.29 31.50 9.70
C HIS A 38 10.23 31.15 8.53
N ARG A 39 11.37 30.55 8.87
CA ARG A 39 12.20 29.85 7.87
C ARG A 39 12.69 28.51 8.39
N ILE A 40 11.80 27.75 9.03
CA ILE A 40 11.89 26.30 8.93
C ILE A 40 10.99 25.98 7.74
N PRO A 41 11.54 25.61 6.56
CA PRO A 41 10.70 25.08 5.51
C PRO A 41 9.89 23.94 6.14
N PRO A 42 8.59 23.76 5.86
CA PRO A 42 7.94 22.52 6.22
C PRO A 42 8.74 21.43 5.52
N MET A 43 9.65 20.81 6.27
CA MET A 43 10.29 19.56 5.90
C MET A 43 9.12 18.73 5.41
N LEU A 44 9.17 18.39 4.13
CA LEU A 44 8.29 17.44 3.49
C LEU A 44 8.15 16.27 4.46
N TYR A 45 7.10 16.31 5.27
CA TYR A 45 6.60 15.18 6.02
C TYR A 45 6.06 14.30 4.90
N HIS A 46 6.97 13.60 4.22
CA HIS A 46 6.64 12.47 3.37
C HIS A 46 5.70 11.67 4.26
N PHE A 47 4.44 11.57 3.84
CA PHE A 47 3.51 10.63 4.43
C PHE A 47 4.19 9.27 4.32
N ALA A 48 4.91 8.87 5.36
CA ALA A 48 5.39 7.51 5.51
C ALA A 48 4.12 6.70 5.70
N MET A 49 3.53 6.25 4.59
CA MET A 49 2.36 5.38 4.63
C MET A 49 2.81 4.08 5.29
N THR A 50 2.31 3.85 6.49
CA THR A 50 2.45 2.57 7.18
C THR A 50 1.65 1.52 6.42
N ARG A 51 2.26 0.39 6.08
CA ARG A 51 1.57 -0.74 5.44
C ARG A 51 1.43 -1.89 6.42
N LEU A 52 0.31 -2.59 6.39
CA LEU A 52 0.13 -3.82 7.15
C LEU A 52 0.84 -4.99 6.43
N ALA A 53 1.97 -5.42 7.00
CA ALA A 53 2.68 -6.62 6.59
C ALA A 53 2.25 -7.81 7.46
N VAL A 54 1.84 -8.92 6.82
CA VAL A 54 1.46 -10.14 7.53
C VAL A 54 2.52 -11.23 7.31
N PRO A 55 3.08 -11.83 8.37
CA PRO A 55 4.04 -12.92 8.24
C PRO A 55 3.35 -14.23 7.84
N ILE A 56 3.96 -14.93 6.90
CA ILE A 56 3.59 -16.26 6.42
C ILE A 56 4.67 -17.22 6.92
N ALA A 57 4.31 -18.01 7.93
CA ALA A 57 5.16 -19.02 8.56
C ALA A 57 4.63 -20.41 8.18
N ALA A 58 5.02 -20.86 7.00
CA ALA A 58 4.53 -22.09 6.39
C ALA A 58 5.66 -23.11 6.26
N ALA A 59 5.36 -24.38 6.53
CA ALA A 59 6.33 -25.47 6.39
C ALA A 59 6.47 -25.96 4.95
N THR A 60 5.46 -25.69 4.09
CA THR A 60 5.39 -26.18 2.71
C THR A 60 4.88 -25.10 1.74
N PRO A 61 5.18 -25.20 0.43
CA PRO A 61 4.66 -24.28 -0.58
C PRO A 61 3.12 -24.17 -0.61
N ALA A 62 2.43 -25.30 -0.57
CA ALA A 62 0.97 -25.33 -0.61
C ALA A 62 0.35 -24.64 0.63
N GLU A 63 0.99 -24.79 1.80
CA GLU A 63 0.59 -24.07 3.00
C GLU A 63 0.84 -22.57 2.88
N ALA A 64 1.99 -22.17 2.33
CA ALA A 64 2.32 -20.77 2.11
C ALA A 64 1.28 -20.07 1.23
N GLY A 65 0.84 -20.71 0.15
CA GLY A 65 -0.22 -20.17 -0.71
C GLY A 65 -1.55 -19.99 0.03
N ARG A 66 -1.98 -20.99 0.83
CA ARG A 66 -3.22 -20.89 1.63
C ARG A 66 -3.15 -19.76 2.65
N GLN A 67 -2.04 -19.66 3.38
CA GLN A 67 -1.82 -18.61 4.37
C GLN A 67 -1.78 -17.21 3.70
N ALA A 68 -1.12 -17.10 2.54
CA ALA A 68 -1.04 -15.85 1.78
C ALA A 68 -2.41 -15.38 1.28
N LEU A 69 -3.24 -16.28 0.74
CA LEU A 69 -4.60 -15.96 0.32
C LEU A 69 -5.46 -15.53 1.51
N ALA A 70 -5.35 -16.23 2.65
CA ALA A 70 -6.05 -15.84 3.87
C ALA A 70 -5.63 -14.45 4.36
N ALA A 71 -4.33 -14.16 4.37
CA ALA A 71 -3.79 -12.85 4.74
C ALA A 71 -4.28 -11.74 3.78
N GLN A 72 -4.26 -11.99 2.47
CA GLN A 72 -4.78 -11.05 1.48
C GLN A 72 -6.27 -10.76 1.70
N ASN A 73 -7.09 -11.79 1.89
CA ASN A 73 -8.52 -11.65 2.14
C ASN A 73 -8.81 -10.92 3.47
N ALA A 74 -7.88 -10.96 4.42
CA ALA A 74 -7.95 -10.23 5.69
C ALA A 74 -7.42 -8.78 5.59
N GLY A 75 -6.97 -8.33 4.41
CA GLY A 75 -6.52 -6.96 4.18
C GLY A 75 -5.01 -6.74 4.32
N ALA A 76 -4.19 -7.80 4.25
CA ALA A 76 -2.74 -7.64 4.19
C ALA A 76 -2.33 -6.80 2.96
N GLU A 77 -1.61 -5.71 3.20
CA GLU A 77 -1.12 -4.83 2.15
C GLU A 77 0.27 -5.24 1.64
N MET A 78 0.92 -6.15 2.37
CA MET A 78 2.20 -6.77 2.08
C MET A 78 2.28 -8.14 2.77
N LEU A 79 3.04 -9.06 2.21
CA LEU A 79 3.37 -10.34 2.84
C LEU A 79 4.84 -10.36 3.27
N GLU A 80 5.11 -10.88 4.46
CA GLU A 80 6.45 -11.27 4.87
C GLU A 80 6.56 -12.80 4.81
N LEU A 81 7.37 -13.36 3.92
CA LEU A 81 7.61 -14.80 3.86
C LEU A 81 8.73 -15.17 4.81
N ARG A 82 8.39 -15.83 5.91
CA ARG A 82 9.36 -16.36 6.88
C ARG A 82 9.91 -17.69 6.39
N LEU A 83 10.94 -17.62 5.55
CA LEU A 83 11.56 -18.77 4.88
C LEU A 83 12.21 -19.75 5.86
N ASP A 84 12.59 -19.28 7.05
CA ASP A 84 13.14 -20.10 8.12
C ASP A 84 12.15 -21.15 8.65
N TYR A 85 10.85 -21.01 8.39
CA TYR A 85 9.85 -22.04 8.74
C TYR A 85 9.68 -23.13 7.68
N LEU A 86 10.26 -22.98 6.49
CA LEU A 86 10.18 -24.02 5.47
C LEU A 86 10.91 -25.26 5.98
N LYS A 87 10.23 -26.42 5.88
CA LYS A 87 10.79 -27.69 6.36
C LYS A 87 12.16 -28.00 5.75
N ASP A 88 12.31 -27.71 4.46
CA ASP A 88 13.56 -27.84 3.72
C ASP A 88 13.79 -26.55 2.91
N LEU A 89 14.73 -25.72 3.36
CA LEU A 89 15.04 -24.46 2.70
C LEU A 89 15.97 -24.70 1.50
N THR A 90 15.38 -24.85 0.31
CA THR A 90 16.08 -24.97 -0.96
C THR A 90 15.61 -23.92 -1.96
N PRO A 91 16.41 -23.57 -2.99
CA PRO A 91 15.97 -22.66 -4.04
C PRO A 91 14.68 -23.10 -4.76
N ASP A 92 14.52 -24.41 -4.96
CA ASP A 92 13.33 -24.99 -5.59
C ASP A 92 12.10 -24.85 -4.70
N ALA A 93 12.25 -25.08 -3.38
CA ALA A 93 11.17 -24.89 -2.42
C ALA A 93 10.70 -23.43 -2.38
N VAL A 94 11.64 -22.47 -2.39
CA VAL A 94 11.33 -21.04 -2.44
C VAL A 94 10.60 -20.69 -3.74
N THR A 95 11.07 -21.21 -4.87
CA THR A 95 10.41 -21.00 -6.18
C THR A 95 8.98 -21.53 -6.17
N ALA A 96 8.77 -22.72 -5.60
CA ALA A 96 7.44 -23.31 -5.46
C ALA A 96 6.53 -22.47 -4.55
N VAL A 97 7.05 -21.91 -3.44
CA VAL A 97 6.28 -20.98 -2.59
C VAL A 97 5.79 -19.77 -3.39
N PHE A 98 6.68 -19.13 -4.15
CA PHE A 98 6.30 -17.99 -4.98
C PHE A 98 5.30 -18.35 -6.08
N ALA A 99 5.38 -19.56 -6.64
CA ALA A 99 4.41 -20.06 -7.61
C ALA A 99 3.02 -20.25 -6.98
N GLU A 100 2.96 -20.87 -5.80
CA GLU A 100 1.71 -21.07 -5.04
C GLU A 100 1.04 -19.74 -4.67
N ILE A 101 1.82 -18.76 -4.19
CA ILE A 101 1.28 -17.43 -3.86
C ILE A 101 0.72 -16.75 -5.11
N THR A 102 1.42 -16.83 -6.24
CA THR A 102 0.96 -16.25 -7.51
C THR A 102 -0.30 -16.95 -8.03
N ALA A 103 -0.42 -18.26 -7.85
CA ALA A 103 -1.59 -19.02 -8.27
C ALA A 103 -2.83 -18.71 -7.43
N GLN A 104 -2.66 -18.44 -6.13
CA GLN A 104 -3.77 -18.29 -5.19
C GLN A 104 -4.21 -16.84 -4.95
N CYS A 105 -3.28 -15.87 -4.94
CA CYS A 105 -3.59 -14.48 -4.60
C CYS A 105 -3.99 -13.64 -5.83
N ILE A 106 -5.06 -12.85 -5.70
CA ILE A 106 -5.52 -11.90 -6.73
C ILE A 106 -4.77 -10.58 -6.51
N ASN A 107 -4.10 -10.04 -7.54
CA ASN A 107 -3.22 -8.87 -7.40
C ASN A 107 -2.13 -9.09 -6.35
N ARG A 108 -1.06 -9.77 -6.75
CA ARG A 108 0.06 -10.17 -5.89
C ARG A 108 0.52 -8.99 -5.00
N PRO A 109 0.37 -9.08 -3.67
CA PRO A 109 0.85 -8.03 -2.78
C PRO A 109 2.39 -7.96 -2.85
N PRO A 110 3.01 -6.83 -2.52
CA PRO A 110 4.47 -6.77 -2.36
C PRO A 110 4.92 -7.80 -1.30
N ILE A 111 6.09 -8.37 -1.49
CA ILE A 111 6.62 -9.46 -0.66
C ILE A 111 7.99 -9.07 -0.14
N ILE A 112 8.22 -9.26 1.16
CA ILE A 112 9.55 -9.33 1.76
C ILE A 112 9.85 -10.80 2.04
N ALA A 113 10.97 -11.30 1.53
CA ALA A 113 11.48 -12.62 1.90
C ALA A 113 12.43 -12.46 3.08
N THR A 114 12.12 -13.13 4.19
CA THR A 114 12.88 -13.08 5.44
C THR A 114 13.36 -14.47 5.80
N CYS A 115 14.67 -14.64 5.95
CA CYS A 115 15.26 -15.84 6.58
C CYS A 115 15.88 -15.37 7.91
N ARG A 116 15.20 -15.61 9.03
CA ARG A 116 15.68 -15.18 10.35
C ARG A 116 16.68 -16.20 10.88
N ASP A 117 17.83 -15.72 11.37
CA ASP A 117 18.83 -16.58 12.01
C ASP A 117 18.32 -17.08 13.37
N LYS A 118 18.69 -18.30 13.76
CA LYS A 118 18.31 -18.91 15.04
C LYS A 118 18.78 -18.10 16.25
N ALA A 119 19.95 -17.47 16.18
CA ALA A 119 20.46 -16.58 17.22
C ALA A 119 19.59 -15.31 17.40
N GLU A 120 18.79 -14.98 16.39
CA GLU A 120 17.84 -13.86 16.39
C GLU A 120 16.37 -14.33 16.50
N GLY A 121 16.12 -15.58 16.89
CA GLY A 121 14.77 -16.12 17.06
C GLY A 121 14.13 -16.72 15.80
N GLY A 122 14.94 -17.12 14.82
CA GLY A 122 14.52 -17.98 13.71
C GLY A 122 14.19 -19.40 14.14
N SER A 123 13.45 -20.12 13.29
CA SER A 123 13.09 -21.53 13.52
C SER A 123 14.24 -22.53 13.32
#